data_AF-A0A7V3H662-F1
#
_entry.id   AF-A0A7V3H662-F1
#
_cell.length_a   1.000
_cell.length_b   1.000
_cell.length_c   1.000
_cell.angle_alpha   90.00
_cell.angle_beta   90.00
_cell.angle_gamma   90.00
#
_symmetry.space_group_name_H-M   'P 1'
#
loop_
_entity.id
_entity.type
_entity.pdbx_description
1 polymer ?
#
loop_
_entity_poly.entity_id
_entity_poly.type
_entity_poly.pdbx_seq_one_letter_code
_entity_poly.pdbx_strand_id
1 'polypeptide(L)'
;MAGGVIRKRGAATVLGTWRADARSLSVETEDPGLRAAADRILSTPQLIPLKPPTRWQEAGAESAIRTPPVAYKYIPLLVMELETLGYEVEQTDGEA
;
A
#
# COMPACT_ATOMS: atom_id res chain seq x y z
N MET A 1 7.75 0.74 -12.45
CA MET A 1 7.36 -0.22 -11.40
C MET A 1 8.05 0.22 -10.14
N ALA A 2 7.38 0.16 -8.99
CA ALA A 2 7.98 0.49 -7.70
C ALA A 2 8.13 -0.78 -6.88
N GLY A 3 9.13 -0.83 -6.03
CA GLY A 3 9.33 -1.98 -5.16
C GLY A 3 10.32 -1.68 -4.07
N GLY A 4 10.51 -2.65 -3.20
CA GLY A 4 11.37 -2.48 -2.05
C GLY A 4 11.39 -3.66 -1.13
N VAL A 5 11.99 -3.45 0.04
CA VAL A 5 12.21 -4.47 1.05
C VAL A 5 11.46 -4.11 2.32
N ILE A 6 11.08 -5.15 3.07
CA ILE A 6 10.43 -5.04 4.36
C ILE A 6 11.32 -5.71 5.39
N ARG A 7 11.63 -4.99 6.47
CA ARG A 7 12.39 -5.48 7.62
C ARG A 7 11.58 -5.32 8.88
N LYS A 8 12.00 -5.98 9.96
CA LYS A 8 11.51 -5.63 11.30
C LYS A 8 12.24 -4.38 11.78
N ARG A 9 11.57 -3.49 12.50
CA ARG A 9 12.16 -2.24 12.99
C ARG A 9 13.45 -2.51 13.75
N GLY A 10 14.54 -1.87 13.33
CA GLY A 10 15.87 -2.05 13.91
C GLY A 10 16.57 -3.38 13.57
N ALA A 11 16.02 -4.19 12.66
CA ALA A 11 16.64 -5.43 12.19
C ALA A 11 17.28 -5.24 10.81
N ALA A 12 18.51 -5.75 10.64
CA ALA A 12 19.19 -5.74 9.35
C ALA A 12 18.61 -6.77 8.35
N THR A 13 17.94 -7.80 8.86
CA THR A 13 17.41 -8.92 8.06
C THR A 13 16.16 -8.50 7.29
N VAL A 14 16.16 -8.77 5.98
CA VAL A 14 14.99 -8.63 5.12
C VAL A 14 14.03 -9.79 5.37
N LEU A 15 12.77 -9.45 5.69
CA LEU A 15 11.70 -10.40 5.95
C LEU A 15 10.80 -10.60 4.72
N GLY A 16 10.77 -9.64 3.81
CA GLY A 16 10.01 -9.73 2.58
C GLY A 16 10.34 -8.62 1.61
N THR A 17 9.75 -8.69 0.44
CA THR A 17 9.79 -7.64 -0.58
C THR A 17 8.38 -7.21 -0.94
N TRP A 18 8.24 -5.96 -1.34
CA TRP A 18 6.98 -5.45 -1.89
C TRP A 18 7.19 -4.99 -3.32
N ARG A 19 6.16 -5.15 -4.14
CA ARG A 19 6.15 -4.72 -5.53
C ARG A 19 4.82 -4.07 -5.85
N ALA A 20 4.88 -2.96 -6.57
CA ALA A 20 3.73 -2.22 -7.02
C ALA A 20 3.87 -1.84 -8.50
N ASP A 21 2.81 -2.05 -9.25
CA ASP A 21 2.66 -1.56 -10.61
C ASP A 21 1.37 -0.76 -10.77
N ALA A 22 0.95 -0.46 -12.01
CA ALA A 22 -0.26 0.31 -12.24
C ALA A 22 -1.55 -0.43 -11.82
N ARG A 23 -1.51 -1.75 -11.70
CA ARG A 23 -2.64 -2.67 -11.53
C ARG A 23 -2.53 -3.53 -10.27
N SER A 24 -1.34 -3.73 -9.71
CA SER A 24 -1.12 -4.64 -8.58
C SER A 24 -0.20 -4.06 -7.49
N LEU A 25 -0.45 -4.47 -6.26
CA LEU A 25 0.44 -4.28 -5.10
C LEU A 25 0.53 -5.63 -4.39
N SER A 26 1.74 -6.17 -4.23
CA SER A 26 1.99 -7.48 -3.66
C SER A 26 3.13 -7.46 -2.66
N VAL A 27 3.11 -8.43 -1.74
CA VAL A 27 4.17 -8.67 -0.76
C VAL A 27 4.62 -10.13 -0.86
N GLU A 28 5.90 -10.34 -1.12
CA GLU A 28 6.55 -11.66 -1.16
C GLU A 28 7.32 -11.86 0.16
N THR A 29 6.98 -12.88 0.93
CA THR A 29 7.59 -13.15 2.23
C THR A 29 7.38 -14.61 2.66
N GLU A 30 8.36 -15.16 3.38
CA GLU A 30 8.24 -16.44 4.10
C GLU A 30 7.89 -16.22 5.59
N ASP A 31 7.94 -14.98 6.09
CA ASP A 31 7.59 -14.65 7.47
C ASP A 31 6.06 -14.73 7.65
N PRO A 32 5.55 -15.63 8.52
CA PRO A 32 4.12 -15.82 8.67
C PRO A 32 3.41 -14.59 9.26
N GLY A 33 4.11 -13.81 10.09
CA GLY A 33 3.58 -12.57 10.67
C GLY A 33 3.39 -11.50 9.60
N LEU A 34 4.40 -11.28 8.78
CA LEU A 34 4.37 -10.32 7.68
C LEU A 34 3.36 -10.73 6.61
N ARG A 35 3.23 -12.03 6.32
CA ARG A 35 2.20 -12.55 5.42
C ARG A 35 0.80 -12.20 5.92
N ALA A 36 0.48 -12.53 7.16
CA ALA A 36 -0.82 -12.24 7.74
C ALA A 36 -1.12 -10.73 7.80
N ALA A 37 -0.12 -9.91 8.11
CA ALA A 37 -0.24 -8.45 8.09
C ALA A 37 -0.55 -7.93 6.67
N ALA A 38 0.25 -8.33 5.68
CA ALA A 38 0.06 -7.94 4.29
C ALA A 38 -1.30 -8.38 3.74
N ASP A 39 -1.69 -9.64 3.98
CA ASP A 39 -2.98 -10.16 3.52
C ASP A 39 -4.15 -9.37 4.11
N ARG A 40 -4.09 -9.02 5.41
CA ARG A 40 -5.10 -8.17 6.05
C ARG A 40 -5.19 -6.79 5.41
N ILE A 41 -4.05 -6.15 5.16
CA ILE A 41 -4.01 -4.79 4.57
C ILE A 41 -4.54 -4.82 3.13
N LEU A 42 -4.07 -5.78 2.33
CA LEU A 42 -4.41 -5.91 0.90
C LEU A 42 -5.83 -6.43 0.65
N SER A 43 -6.40 -7.18 1.60
CA SER A 43 -7.80 -7.65 1.53
C SER A 43 -8.81 -6.66 2.09
N THR A 44 -8.37 -5.64 2.84
CA THR A 44 -9.28 -4.62 3.39
C THR A 44 -9.91 -3.82 2.24
N PRO A 45 -11.25 -3.86 2.07
CA PRO A 45 -11.93 -3.06 1.06
C PRO A 45 -11.71 -1.57 1.36
N GLN A 46 -10.88 -0.91 0.55
CA GLN A 46 -10.58 0.50 0.73
C GLN A 46 -11.76 1.33 0.23
N LEU A 47 -12.61 1.76 1.16
CA LEU A 47 -13.61 2.79 0.90
C LEU A 47 -12.87 4.11 0.72
N ILE A 48 -12.49 4.44 -0.52
CA ILE A 48 -12.07 5.81 -0.85
C ILE A 48 -13.30 6.70 -0.58
N PRO A 49 -13.26 7.60 0.41
CA PRO A 49 -14.40 8.46 0.67
C PRO A 49 -14.60 9.38 -0.54
N LEU A 50 -15.70 9.14 -1.28
CA LEU A 50 -16.12 9.92 -2.44
C LEU A 50 -16.55 11.35 -2.08
N LYS A 51 -16.57 11.72 -0.78
CA LYS A 51 -16.91 13.08 -0.34
C LYS A 51 -15.65 13.85 0.01
N PRO A 52 -15.29 14.91 -0.73
CA PRO A 52 -14.37 15.90 -0.21
C PRO A 52 -14.97 16.54 1.06
N PRO A 53 -14.12 17.00 2.00
CA PRO A 53 -14.59 17.73 3.18
C PRO A 53 -15.48 18.90 2.77
N THR A 54 -16.52 19.14 3.56
CA THR A 54 -17.69 20.02 3.32
C THR A 54 -17.38 21.47 2.90
N ARG A 55 -16.11 21.89 2.88
CA ARG A 55 -15.68 23.23 2.43
C ARG A 55 -15.70 23.44 0.92
N TRP A 56 -15.81 22.39 0.11
CA TRP A 56 -15.85 22.50 -1.35
C TRP A 56 -17.18 22.00 -1.91
N GLN A 57 -18.25 22.76 -1.64
CA GLN A 57 -19.50 22.68 -2.39
C GLN A 57 -19.32 23.44 -3.70
N GLU A 58 -18.88 22.79 -4.77
CA GLU A 58 -19.15 23.19 -6.17
C GLU A 58 -18.39 22.25 -7.11
N ALA A 59 -18.95 21.05 -7.36
CA ALA A 59 -18.77 20.34 -8.62
C ALA A 59 -19.83 19.24 -8.71
N GLY A 60 -20.55 19.24 -9.82
CA GLY A 60 -21.73 18.44 -10.07
C GLY A 60 -21.51 16.94 -10.10
N ALA A 61 -22.66 16.26 -10.01
CA ALA A 61 -22.97 14.89 -10.41
C ALA A 61 -21.79 13.95 -10.73
N GLU A 62 -21.66 12.97 -9.84
CA GLU A 62 -21.52 11.54 -10.16
C GLU A 62 -20.60 11.15 -11.31
N SER A 63 -19.42 10.65 -10.93
CA SER A 63 -18.71 9.64 -11.69
C SER A 63 -17.98 8.75 -10.69
N ALA A 64 -18.54 7.59 -10.38
CA ALA A 64 -17.74 6.51 -9.80
C ALA A 64 -16.55 6.31 -10.75
N ILE A 65 -15.34 6.60 -10.27
CA ILE A 65 -14.13 6.44 -11.07
C ILE A 65 -14.06 4.95 -11.46
N ARG A 66 -14.41 4.65 -12.71
CA ARG A 66 -14.32 3.32 -13.35
C ARG A 66 -12.87 2.92 -13.67
N THR A 67 -11.90 3.71 -13.23
CA THR A 67 -10.49 3.34 -13.27
C THR A 67 -10.16 2.72 -11.92
N PRO A 68 -9.70 1.46 -11.86
CA PRO A 68 -9.14 0.93 -10.62
C PRO A 68 -8.12 1.95 -10.12
N PRO A 69 -8.21 2.44 -8.88
CA PRO A 69 -7.18 3.27 -8.30
C PRO A 69 -5.83 2.58 -8.52
N VAL A 70 -4.95 3.27 -9.24
CA VAL A 70 -3.63 2.77 -9.63
C VAL A 70 -2.94 2.26 -8.37
N ALA A 71 -2.42 1.03 -8.39
CA ALA A 71 -2.00 0.37 -7.14
C ALA A 71 -0.90 1.11 -6.38
N TYR A 72 -0.13 1.97 -7.06
CA TYR A 72 0.78 2.95 -6.43
C TYR A 72 0.12 3.84 -5.37
N LYS A 73 -1.18 4.18 -5.50
CA LYS A 73 -1.91 4.99 -4.51
C LYS A 73 -2.08 4.27 -3.16
N TYR A 74 -1.86 2.95 -3.13
CA TYR A 74 -1.97 2.13 -1.93
C TYR A 74 -0.63 1.86 -1.24
N ILE A 75 0.49 2.25 -1.84
CA ILE A 75 1.81 2.13 -1.20
C ILE A 75 1.85 2.88 0.14
N PRO A 76 1.41 4.15 0.25
CA PRO A 76 1.47 4.86 1.53
C PRO A 76 0.65 4.18 2.64
N LEU A 77 -0.48 3.57 2.28
CA LEU A 77 -1.31 2.82 3.22
C LEU A 77 -0.62 1.53 3.67
N LEU A 78 -0.05 0.76 2.74
CA LEU A 78 0.72 -0.43 3.06
C LEU A 78 1.89 -0.10 4.00
N VAL A 79 2.64 0.96 3.71
CA VAL A 79 3.75 1.43 4.54
C VAL A 79 3.27 1.79 5.94
N MET A 80 2.26 2.66 6.07
CA MET A 80 1.76 3.13 7.37
C MET A 80 1.26 1.98 8.26
N GLU A 81 0.51 1.04 7.69
CA GLU A 81 -0.04 -0.10 8.43
C GLU A 81 1.08 -1.06 8.88
N LEU A 82 2.04 -1.36 7.99
CA LEU A 82 3.20 -2.20 8.34
C LEU A 82 4.09 -1.52 9.40
N GLU A 83 4.30 -0.21 9.31
CA GLU A 83 5.05 0.55 10.32
C GLU A 83 4.37 0.58 11.68
N THR A 84 3.04 0.65 11.71
CA THR A 84 2.25 0.53 12.94
C THR A 84 2.42 -0.86 13.58
N LEU A 85 2.63 -1.89 12.76
CA LEU A 85 2.91 -3.26 13.20
C LEU A 85 4.39 -3.50 13.54
N GLY A 86 5.24 -2.47 13.45
CA GLY A 86 6.66 -2.55 13.83
C GLY A 86 7.58 -3.06 12.72
N TYR A 87 7.12 -3.03 11.47
CA TYR A 87 7.97 -3.24 10.30
C TYR A 87 8.59 -1.91 9.83
N GLU A 88 9.64 -2.00 9.05
CA GLU A 88 10.24 -0.91 8.28
C GLU A 88 10.09 -1.26 6.81
N VAL A 89 9.58 -0.33 6.02
CA VAL A 89 9.36 -0.51 4.58
C VAL A 89 10.24 0.48 3.85
N GLU A 90 11.22 -0.03 3.11
CA GLU A 90 12.13 0.79 2.31
C GLU A 90 11.81 0.60 0.84
N GLN A 91 11.78 1.70 0.08
CA GLN A 91 11.76 1.66 -1.37
C GLN A 91 13.17 1.41 -1.87
N THR A 92 13.34 0.39 -2.71
CA THR A 92 14.57 0.22 -3.48
C THR A 92 14.32 0.83 -4.85
N ASP A 93 15.14 1.80 -5.25
CA ASP A 93 15.09 2.31 -6.61
C ASP A 93 15.42 1.16 -7.57
N GLY A 94 14.41 0.68 -8.28
CA GLY A 94 14.63 -0.19 -9.43
C GLY A 94 15.24 0.66 -10.53
N GLU A 95 16.45 0.32 -10.96
CA GLU A 95 16.99 0.77 -12.25
C GLU A 95 15.93 0.56 -13.34
N ALA A 96 15.76 1.60 -14.16
CA ALA A 96 14.81 1.68 -15.25
C ALA A 96 15.11 0.67 -16.38
#